data_AF-A0A7Y4UAH9-F1
#
_entry.id   AF-A0A7Y4UAH9-F1
#
_cell.length_a   1.000
_cell.length_b   1.000
_cell.length_c   1.000
_cell.angle_alpha   90.00
_cell.angle_beta   90.00
_cell.angle_gamma   90.00
#
_symmetry.space_group_name_H-M   'P 1'
#
loop_
_entity.id
_entity.type
_entity.pdbx_description
1 polymer ?
#
loop_
_entity_poly.entity_id
_entity_poly.type
_entity_poly.pdbx_seq_one_letter_code
_entity_poly.pdbx_strand_id
1 'polypeptide(L)' 'AFEKASNAELAPKKYENTLAFMFESRYVFRTTAFALETTALQQDYWECWQGLPKNFGRQE' A
#
# COMPACT_ATOMS: atom_id res chain seq x y z
N ALA A 1 -5.79 -1.63 6.46
CA ALA A 1 -4.51 -1.34 7.13
C ALA A 1 -4.62 -0.13 8.05
N PHE A 2 -5.05 1.03 7.52
CA PHE A 2 -5.23 2.28 8.27
C PHE A 2 -6.03 2.10 9.57
N GLU A 3 -7.32 1.72 9.52
CA GLU A 3 -8.17 1.60 10.73
C GLU A 3 -7.61 0.66 11.80
N LYS A 4 -7.09 -0.50 11.36
CA LYS A 4 -6.47 -1.48 12.26
C LYS A 4 -5.24 -0.89 12.97
N ALA A 5 -4.41 -0.13 12.27
CA ALA A 5 -3.21 0.49 12.84
C ALA A 5 -3.57 1.69 13.73
N SER A 6 -4.54 2.51 13.32
CA SER A 6 -4.98 3.71 14.06
C SER A 6 -5.62 3.37 15.41
N ASN A 7 -6.27 2.21 15.54
CA ASN A 7 -6.96 1.79 16.75
C ASN A 7 -6.26 0.64 17.51
N ALA A 8 -5.07 0.23 17.08
CA ALA A 8 -4.35 -0.86 17.75
C ALA A 8 -3.78 -0.41 19.10
N GLU A 9 -3.86 -1.29 20.09
CA GLU A 9 -3.06 -1.14 21.31
C GLU A 9 -1.56 -1.22 20.97
N LEU A 10 -0.82 -0.21 21.41
CA LEU A 10 0.60 -0.07 21.20
C LEU A 10 1.36 -0.87 22.27
N ALA A 11 1.85 -2.02 21.85
CA ALA A 11 2.68 -2.91 22.65
C ALA A 11 3.77 -3.52 21.76
N PRO A 12 4.88 -4.02 22.32
CA PRO A 12 5.90 -4.73 21.55
C PRO A 12 5.28 -5.90 20.76
N LYS A 13 5.42 -5.85 19.43
CA LYS A 13 4.94 -6.89 18.52
C LYS A 13 6.03 -7.24 17.53
N LYS A 14 6.36 -8.53 17.44
CA LYS A 14 7.31 -9.06 16.47
C LYS A 14 6.59 -9.47 15.20
N TYR A 15 7.11 -9.07 14.04
CA TYR A 15 6.68 -9.60 12.75
C TYR A 15 7.57 -10.79 12.38
N GLU A 16 6.97 -11.92 12.02
CA GLU A 16 7.67 -13.18 11.73
C GLU A 16 7.15 -13.81 10.44
N ASN A 17 7.90 -14.77 9.87
CA ASN A 17 7.52 -15.56 8.69
C ASN A 17 7.17 -14.71 7.45
N THR A 18 7.82 -13.56 7.29
CA THR A 18 7.62 -12.67 6.14
C THR A 18 8.96 -12.09 5.67
N LEU A 19 9.09 -11.86 4.36
CA LEU A 19 10.22 -11.17 3.77
C LEU A 19 9.73 -10.40 2.53
N ALA A 20 9.73 -9.07 2.65
CA ALA A 20 9.56 -8.17 1.52
C ALA A 20 10.90 -7.47 1.24
N PHE A 21 11.18 -7.18 -0.02
CA PHE A 21 12.32 -6.37 -0.44
C PHE A 21 11.88 -5.35 -1.49
N MET A 22 12.71 -4.35 -1.72
CA MET A 22 12.47 -3.30 -2.71
C MET A 22 13.73 -3.04 -3.51
N PHE A 23 13.58 -2.92 -4.82
CA PHE A 23 14.62 -2.33 -5.66
C PHE A 23 14.35 -0.82 -5.74
N GLU A 24 15.19 -0.03 -5.10
CA GLU A 24 15.15 1.42 -5.18
C GLU A 24 16.17 1.93 -6.19
N SER A 25 15.75 2.87 -7.03
CA SER A 25 16.60 3.49 -8.04
C SER A 25 16.43 5.00 -7.97
N ARG A 26 17.54 5.71 -8.22
CA ARG A 26 17.49 7.16 -8.46
C ARG A 26 16.71 7.51 -9.73
N TYR A 27 16.71 6.62 -10.72
CA TYR A 27 16.08 6.85 -12.02
C TYR A 27 14.69 6.24 -12.08
N VAL A 28 13.83 6.86 -12.90
CA VAL A 28 12.47 6.37 -13.15
C VAL A 28 12.51 4.98 -13.79
N PHE A 29 11.78 4.04 -13.20
CA PHE A 29 11.53 2.74 -13.83
C PHE A 29 10.53 2.91 -14.98
N ARG A 30 10.91 2.41 -16.17
CA ARG A 30 10.02 2.33 -17.33
C ARG A 30 9.52 0.90 -17.46
N THR A 31 8.21 0.72 -17.43
CA THR A 31 7.58 -0.58 -17.66
C THR A 31 7.74 -1.00 -19.13
N THR A 32 7.90 -2.29 -19.37
CA THR A 32 7.92 -2.86 -20.72
C THR A 32 6.49 -3.05 -21.22
N ALA A 33 6.31 -3.19 -22.55
CA ALA A 33 5.01 -3.52 -23.14
C ALA A 33 4.44 -4.82 -22.55
N PHE A 34 5.27 -5.85 -22.41
CA PHE A 34 4.88 -7.13 -21.80
C PHE A 34 4.31 -6.96 -20.38
N ALA A 35 4.94 -6.14 -19.54
CA ALA A 35 4.47 -5.92 -18.17
C ALA A 35 3.13 -5.17 -18.11
N LEU A 36 2.80 -4.37 -19.13
CA LEU A 36 1.55 -3.63 -19.22
C LEU A 36 0.41 -4.45 -19.84
N GLU A 37 0.72 -5.43 -20.69
CA GLU A 37 -0.26 -6.20 -21.46
C GLU A 37 -0.57 -7.57 -20.85
N THR A 38 0.21 -8.02 -19.88
CA THR A 38 0.00 -9.32 -19.21
C THR A 38 -1.30 -9.35 -18.42
N THR A 39 -1.95 -10.53 -18.38
CA THR A 39 -3.14 -10.78 -17.56
C THR A 39 -2.86 -10.73 -16.07
N ALA A 40 -1.59 -10.76 -15.66
CA ALA A 40 -1.18 -10.59 -14.26
C ALA A 40 -1.30 -9.14 -13.75
N LEU A 41 -1.43 -8.14 -14.64
CA LEU A 41 -1.60 -6.75 -14.24
C LEU A 41 -3.00 -6.52 -13.65
N GLN A 42 -3.04 -6.11 -12.38
CA GLN A 42 -4.27 -5.73 -11.70
C GLN A 42 -4.67 -4.29 -12.08
N GLN A 43 -5.70 -4.16 -12.93
CA GLN A 43 -6.17 -2.87 -13.45
C GLN A 43 -6.86 -1.99 -12.39
N ASP A 44 -7.33 -2.63 -11.33
CA ASP A 44 -8.12 -2.10 -10.22
C ASP A 44 -7.30 -1.96 -8.94
N TYR A 45 -5.97 -2.00 -9.01
CA TYR A 45 -5.12 -1.90 -7.80
C TYR A 45 -5.40 -0.64 -6.98
N TRP A 46 -5.81 0.45 -7.65
CA TRP A 46 -6.19 1.70 -7.00
C TRP A 46 -7.44 1.61 -6.10
N GLU A 47 -8.29 0.60 -6.30
CA GLU A 47 -9.50 0.39 -5.52
C GLU A 47 -9.19 0.08 -4.04
N CYS A 48 -8.01 -0.47 -3.74
CA CYS A 48 -7.62 -0.81 -2.37
C CYS A 48 -7.56 0.41 -1.43
N TRP A 49 -7.49 1.63 -1.98
CA TRP A 49 -7.49 2.89 -1.22
C TRP A 49 -8.84 3.60 -1.18
N GLN A 50 -9.85 3.17 -1.94
CA GLN A 50 -11.14 3.88 -2.03
C GLN A 50 -11.95 3.85 -0.73
N GLY A 51 -11.65 2.93 0.19
CA GLY A 51 -12.28 2.83 1.51
C GLY A 51 -11.70 3.76 2.58
N LEU A 52 -10.80 4.69 2.25
CA LEU A 52 -10.19 5.59 3.24
C LEU A 52 -11.13 6.75 3.62
N PRO A 53 -11.58 6.85 4.89
CA PRO A 53 -12.50 7.90 5.31
C PRO A 53 -11.79 9.25 5.54
N LYS A 54 -12.54 10.35 5.36
CA LYS A 54 -12.09 11.69 5.79
C LYS A 54 -12.26 11.82 7.30
N ASN A 55 -11.16 11.76 8.04
CA ASN A 55 -11.17 11.85 9.50
C ASN A 55 -10.92 13.27 10.04
N PHE A 56 -10.66 14.25 9.16
CA PHE A 56 -10.47 15.63 9.60
C PHE A 56 -11.82 16.33 9.83
N GLY A 57 -12.12 16.58 11.10
CA GLY A 57 -13.21 17.45 11.54
C GLY A 57 -12.79 18.92 11.58
N ARG A 58 -13.76 19.84 11.52
CA ARG A 58 -13.51 21.27 11.74
C ARG A 58 -13.31 21.50 13.25
N GLN A 59 -12.24 22.17 13.64
CA GLN A 59 -12.14 22.74 14.99
C GLN A 59 -12.93 24.04 15.00
N GLU A 60 -13.90 24.16 15.92
CA GLU A 60 -14.52 25.45 16.27
C GLU A 60 -13.68 26.16 17.35
#